data_AF-A0A7S0Y7X3-F1
#
_entry.id   AF-A0A7S0Y7X3-F1
#
_cell.length_a   1.000
_cell.length_b   1.000
_cell.length_c   1.000
_cell.angle_alpha   90.00
_cell.angle_beta   90.00
_cell.angle_gamma   90.00
#
_symmetry.space_group_name_H-M   'P 1'
#
loop_
_entity.id
_entity.type
_entity.pdbx_description
1 polymer ?
#
loop_
_entity_poly.entity_id
_entity_poly.type
_entity_poly.pdbx_seq_one_letter_code
_entity_poly.pdbx_strand_id
1 'polypeptide(L)'
;KGEDKQVAASTKSKTKRQRRKDLQKNSDKNKWLVQHPKIQSMGRREQIYIKDAGLNETKAEKRQAPIDPKLDLMSPEVKFGRILAGTDQRKRHAAVKKLKAYIKARCDISVFIDGDGDENNSG
;
A
#
# COMPACT_ATOMS: atom_id res chain seq x y z
N LYS A 1 37.22 -33.07 -65.74
CA LYS A 1 36.61 -32.04 -64.86
C LYS A 1 35.33 -32.64 -64.28
N GLY A 2 35.27 -32.79 -62.95
CA GLY A 2 34.08 -33.24 -62.23
C GLY A 2 34.43 -34.28 -61.15
N GLU A 3 35.14 -33.86 -60.10
CA GLU A 3 35.28 -34.66 -58.89
C GLU A 3 34.16 -34.26 -57.92
N ASP A 4 33.20 -35.16 -57.70
CA ASP A 4 32.15 -34.99 -56.71
C ASP A 4 32.69 -35.29 -55.31
N LYS A 5 33.09 -34.24 -54.59
CA LYS A 5 33.43 -34.29 -53.17
C LYS A 5 32.17 -34.55 -52.33
N GLN A 6 32.00 -35.78 -51.86
CA GLN A 6 31.07 -36.08 -50.77
C GLN A 6 31.59 -35.47 -49.45
N VAL A 7 30.92 -34.42 -48.96
CA VAL A 7 31.17 -33.87 -47.62
C VAL A 7 30.34 -34.67 -46.61
N ALA A 8 30.95 -35.68 -46.02
CA ALA A 8 30.37 -36.41 -44.89
C ALA A 8 30.30 -35.49 -43.66
N ALA A 9 29.12 -34.95 -43.37
CA ALA A 9 28.86 -34.24 -42.12
C ALA A 9 28.90 -35.23 -40.95
N SER A 10 30.08 -35.35 -40.31
CA SER A 10 30.24 -36.15 -39.08
C SER A 10 29.49 -35.50 -37.92
N THR A 11 28.25 -35.92 -37.70
CA THR A 11 27.47 -35.57 -36.51
C THR A 11 28.06 -36.28 -35.30
N LYS A 12 29.08 -35.68 -34.67
CA LYS A 12 29.68 -36.20 -33.44
C LYS A 12 28.58 -36.46 -32.41
N SER A 13 28.44 -37.71 -31.98
CA SER A 13 27.43 -38.11 -31.01
C SER A 13 27.68 -37.38 -29.69
N LYS A 14 26.65 -36.68 -29.20
CA LYS A 14 26.74 -35.93 -27.95
C LYS A 14 27.00 -36.89 -26.78
N THR A 15 27.96 -36.56 -25.92
CA THR A 15 28.20 -37.35 -24.70
C THR A 15 26.99 -37.30 -23.77
N LYS A 16 26.82 -38.33 -22.93
CA LYS A 16 25.73 -38.42 -21.93
C LYS A 16 25.64 -37.16 -21.06
N ARG A 17 26.78 -36.57 -20.70
CA ARG A 17 26.87 -35.33 -19.91
C ARG A 17 26.38 -34.10 -20.69
N GLN A 18 26.74 -33.99 -21.98
CA GLN A 18 26.27 -32.93 -22.87
C GLN A 18 24.74 -32.99 -23.01
N ARG A 19 24.20 -34.20 -23.23
CA ARG A 19 22.76 -34.42 -23.41
C ARG A 19 21.97 -34.03 -22.16
N ARG A 20 22.48 -34.32 -20.94
CA ARG A 20 21.87 -33.88 -19.69
C ARG A 20 21.86 -32.36 -19.52
N LYS A 21 22.97 -31.68 -19.85
CA LYS A 21 23.04 -30.20 -19.78
C LYS A 21 22.05 -29.53 -20.74
N ASP A 22 21.94 -30.03 -21.97
CA ASP A 22 21.01 -29.50 -22.97
C ASP A 22 19.55 -29.68 -22.52
N LEU A 23 19.21 -30.84 -21.95
CA LEU A 23 17.89 -31.13 -21.38
C LEU A 23 17.56 -30.23 -20.17
N GLN A 24 18.54 -29.93 -19.32
CA GLN A 24 18.34 -29.10 -18.14
C GLN A 24 18.23 -27.61 -18.49
N LYS A 25 18.99 -27.13 -19.49
CA LYS A 25 18.94 -25.74 -19.96
C LYS A 25 17.56 -25.36 -20.53
N ASN A 26 16.89 -26.32 -21.17
CA ASN A 26 15.59 -26.12 -21.82
C ASN A 26 14.40 -26.60 -20.96
N SER A 27 14.62 -27.00 -19.70
CA SER A 27 13.56 -27.47 -18.82
C SER A 27 12.99 -26.33 -18.00
N ASP A 28 11.74 -25.92 -18.30
CA ASP A 28 11.02 -24.94 -17.48
C ASP A 28 10.65 -25.48 -16.09
N LYS A 29 10.62 -26.81 -15.93
CA LYS A 29 10.26 -27.49 -14.67
C LYS A 29 11.38 -27.52 -13.64
N ASN A 30 12.61 -27.21 -14.05
CA ASN A 30 13.80 -27.22 -13.19
C ASN A 30 14.44 -25.83 -13.07
N LYS A 31 13.68 -24.78 -13.41
CA LYS A 31 14.00 -23.43 -12.98
C LYS A 31 13.56 -23.35 -11.53
N TRP A 32 14.48 -23.57 -10.59
CA TRP A 32 14.28 -23.11 -9.23
C TRP A 32 13.89 -21.63 -9.33
N LEU A 33 12.60 -21.38 -9.14
CA LEU A 33 12.03 -20.06 -9.11
C LEU A 33 12.77 -19.32 -8.00
N VAL A 34 13.36 -18.19 -8.36
CA VAL A 34 14.19 -17.35 -7.51
C VAL A 34 15.59 -17.94 -7.25
N GLN A 35 16.49 -17.79 -8.24
CA GLN A 35 17.86 -17.46 -7.87
C GLN A 35 17.76 -16.22 -6.98
N HIS A 36 18.16 -16.31 -5.71
CA HIS A 36 18.26 -15.14 -4.85
C HIS A 36 18.91 -14.01 -5.66
N PRO A 37 18.36 -12.78 -5.61
CA PRO A 37 18.90 -11.70 -6.40
C PRO A 37 20.40 -11.65 -6.14
N LYS A 38 21.21 -11.48 -7.21
CA LYS A 38 22.67 -11.37 -7.12
C LYS A 38 23.00 -10.10 -6.36
N ILE A 39 22.84 -10.15 -5.05
CA ILE A 39 22.93 -9.01 -4.17
C ILE A 39 24.42 -8.80 -3.91
N GLN A 40 24.96 -7.78 -4.57
CA GLN A 40 26.37 -7.44 -4.50
C GLN A 40 26.75 -6.74 -3.19
N SER A 41 25.77 -6.22 -2.43
CA SER A 41 26.02 -5.52 -1.15
C SER A 41 24.91 -5.76 -0.13
N MET A 42 25.26 -5.72 1.16
CA MET A 42 24.29 -5.89 2.26
C MET A 42 23.16 -4.85 2.22
N GLY A 43 23.49 -3.58 1.98
CA GLY A 43 22.45 -2.54 1.87
C GLY A 43 21.47 -2.76 0.71
N ARG A 44 21.91 -3.36 -0.40
CA ARG A 44 20.99 -3.71 -1.50
C ARG A 44 20.13 -4.93 -1.15
N ARG A 45 20.62 -5.83 -0.29
CA ARG A 45 19.87 -6.99 0.23
C ARG A 45 18.65 -6.52 1.01
N GLU A 46 18.88 -5.62 1.95
CA GLU A 46 17.87 -5.09 2.85
C GLU A 46 16.75 -4.38 2.09
N GLN A 47 17.10 -3.51 1.14
CA GLN A 47 16.12 -2.82 0.30
C GLN A 47 15.23 -3.77 -0.51
N ILE A 48 15.80 -4.87 -1.01
CA ILE A 48 15.02 -5.86 -1.77
C ILE A 48 14.09 -6.64 -0.83
N TYR A 49 14.55 -7.01 0.37
CA TYR A 49 13.68 -7.67 1.36
C TYR A 49 12.52 -6.78 1.80
N ILE A 50 12.77 -5.50 2.05
CA ILE A 50 11.71 -4.52 2.37
C ILE A 50 10.71 -4.43 1.22
N LYS A 51 11.22 -4.43 -0.03
CA LYS A 51 10.40 -4.36 -1.23
C LYS A 51 9.56 -5.63 -1.47
N ASP A 52 10.16 -6.80 -1.29
CA ASP A 52 9.49 -8.11 -1.44
C ASP A 52 8.46 -8.33 -0.33
N ALA A 53 8.71 -7.82 0.88
CA ALA A 53 7.76 -7.83 1.98
C ALA A 53 6.58 -6.85 1.80
N GLY A 54 6.55 -6.06 0.73
CA GLY A 54 5.51 -5.06 0.50
C GLY A 54 5.53 -3.89 1.49
N LEU A 55 6.60 -3.76 2.29
CA LEU A 55 6.78 -2.73 3.32
C LEU A 55 7.35 -1.42 2.76
N ASN A 56 7.21 -1.18 1.44
CA ASN A 56 7.61 0.09 0.88
C ASN A 56 6.66 1.15 1.39
N GLU A 57 7.17 2.07 2.21
CA GLU A 57 6.48 3.28 2.64
C GLU A 57 5.79 3.90 1.41
N THR A 58 4.47 3.78 1.35
CA THR A 58 3.74 4.38 0.25
C THR A 58 3.98 5.89 0.32
N LYS A 59 3.97 6.60 -0.81
CA LYS A 59 4.13 8.07 -0.82
C LYS A 59 3.11 8.80 0.08
N ALA A 60 2.05 8.10 0.52
CA ALA A 60 1.07 8.57 1.48
C ALA A 60 1.60 8.63 2.93
N GLU A 61 2.50 7.75 3.36
CA GLU A 61 3.05 7.77 4.73
C GLU A 61 4.03 8.94 4.93
N LYS A 62 4.83 9.27 3.91
CA LYS A 62 5.81 10.38 3.97
C LYS A 62 5.19 11.78 4.09
N ARG A 63 3.88 11.93 3.88
CA ARG A 63 3.19 13.22 3.93
C ARG A 63 2.35 13.40 5.20
N GLN A 64 2.38 12.45 6.13
CA GLN A 64 1.66 12.60 7.38
C GLN A 64 2.45 13.56 8.27
N ALA A 65 1.91 14.76 8.46
CA ALA A 65 2.43 15.68 9.47
C ALA A 65 2.37 14.99 10.84
N PRO A 66 3.38 15.19 11.71
CA PRO A 66 3.35 14.65 13.06
C PRO A 66 2.08 15.13 13.77
N ILE A 67 1.37 14.18 14.38
CA ILE A 67 0.13 14.44 15.12
C ILE A 67 0.46 15.35 16.29
N ASP A 68 -0.29 16.44 16.46
CA ASP A 68 -0.12 17.34 17.60
C ASP A 68 -0.37 16.56 18.91
N PRO A 69 0.60 16.45 19.83
CA PRO A 69 0.45 15.71 21.08
C PRO A 69 -0.60 16.31 22.02
N LYS A 70 -1.06 17.54 21.76
CA LYS A 70 -2.15 18.18 22.52
C LYS A 70 -3.53 17.88 21.95
N LEU A 71 -3.62 17.19 20.82
CA LEU A 71 -4.90 16.88 20.18
C LEU A 71 -5.67 15.86 21.04
N ASP A 72 -6.84 16.26 21.55
CA ASP A 72 -7.73 15.33 22.24
C ASP A 72 -8.36 14.34 21.24
N LEU A 73 -7.83 13.12 21.25
CA LEU A 73 -8.27 12.00 20.43
C LEU A 73 -9.72 11.56 20.71
N MET A 74 -10.29 11.97 21.85
CA MET A 74 -11.65 11.65 22.26
C MET A 74 -12.65 12.77 21.94
N SER A 75 -12.18 13.92 21.45
CA SER A 75 -13.04 15.01 20.99
C SER A 75 -14.04 14.51 19.93
N PRO A 76 -15.33 14.90 20.02
CA PRO A 76 -16.35 14.50 19.06
C PRO A 76 -15.94 14.76 17.60
N GLU A 77 -15.27 15.89 17.34
CA GLU A 77 -14.84 16.32 16.01
C GLU A 77 -13.78 15.39 15.41
N VAL A 78 -12.75 15.05 16.20
CA VAL A 78 -11.69 14.10 15.81
C VAL A 78 -12.28 12.70 15.60
N LYS A 79 -13.23 12.30 16.45
CA LYS A 79 -13.92 11.01 16.34
C LYS A 79 -14.74 10.92 15.06
N PHE A 80 -15.47 11.97 14.68
CA PHE A 80 -16.17 12.02 13.40
C PHE A 80 -15.18 11.98 12.23
N GLY A 81 -14.11 12.77 12.27
CA GLY A 81 -13.07 12.76 11.24
C GLY A 81 -12.47 11.36 11.01
N ARG A 82 -12.13 10.65 12.10
CA ARG A 82 -11.60 9.28 12.03
C ARG A 82 -12.56 8.31 11.34
N ILE A 83 -13.84 8.36 11.68
CA ILE A 83 -14.84 7.44 11.12
C ILE A 83 -15.14 7.80 9.66
N LEU A 84 -15.14 9.08 9.32
CA LEU A 84 -15.36 9.58 7.96
C LEU A 84 -14.21 9.24 7.00
N ALA A 85 -12.98 9.21 7.49
CA ALA A 85 -11.80 8.77 6.72
C ALA A 85 -11.74 7.24 6.50
N GLY A 86 -12.58 6.46 7.19
CA GLY A 86 -12.63 5.01 7.05
C GLY A 86 -13.13 4.55 5.67
N THR A 87 -12.84 3.29 5.32
CA THR A 87 -13.25 2.70 4.03
C THR A 87 -14.68 2.15 4.03
N ASP A 88 -15.24 1.85 5.21
CA ASP A 88 -16.58 1.28 5.35
C ASP A 88 -17.69 2.33 5.09
N GLN A 89 -18.42 2.16 3.99
CA GLN A 89 -19.49 3.06 3.56
C GLN A 89 -20.65 3.14 4.57
N ARG A 90 -21.05 2.03 5.20
CA ARG A 90 -22.19 2.01 6.13
C ARG A 90 -21.88 2.82 7.38
N LYS A 91 -20.67 2.63 7.92
CA LYS A 91 -20.19 3.36 9.10
C LYS A 91 -20.01 4.85 8.81
N ARG A 92 -19.47 5.21 7.63
CA ARG A 92 -19.38 6.62 7.21
C ARG A 92 -20.75 7.27 7.14
N HIS A 93 -21.72 6.64 6.48
CA HIS A 93 -23.07 7.20 6.37
C HIS A 93 -23.76 7.36 7.74
N ALA A 94 -23.60 6.39 8.64
CA ALA A 94 -24.11 6.52 10.01
C ALA A 94 -23.42 7.66 10.79
N ALA A 95 -22.11 7.85 10.59
CA ALA A 95 -21.38 8.97 11.17
C ALA A 95 -21.86 10.33 10.65
N VAL A 96 -22.16 10.46 9.35
CA VAL A 96 -22.74 11.68 8.77
C VAL A 96 -24.09 12.02 9.40
N LYS A 97 -24.98 11.04 9.62
CA LYS A 97 -26.25 11.26 10.31
C LYS A 97 -26.05 11.79 11.73
N LYS A 98 -25.12 11.18 12.48
CA LYS A 98 -24.78 11.61 13.84
C LYS A 98 -24.13 12.99 13.86
N LEU A 99 -23.26 13.30 12.90
CA LEU A 99 -22.63 14.61 12.76
C LEU A 99 -23.67 15.69 12.47
N LYS A 100 -24.65 15.42 11.60
CA LYS A 100 -25.76 16.33 11.32
C LYS A 100 -26.58 16.63 12.58
N ALA A 101 -26.89 15.61 13.37
CA ALA A 101 -27.59 15.78 14.64
C ALA A 101 -26.76 16.59 15.65
N TYR A 102 -25.45 16.32 15.73
CA TYR A 102 -24.52 17.03 16.61
C TYR A 102 -24.40 18.52 16.27
N ILE A 103 -24.24 18.85 14.99
CA ILE A 103 -24.19 20.25 14.53
C ILE A 103 -25.51 20.94 14.82
N LYS A 104 -26.64 20.30 14.52
CA LYS A 104 -27.96 20.84 14.82
C LYS A 104 -28.12 21.16 16.31
N ALA A 105 -27.77 20.22 17.20
CA ALA A 105 -27.84 20.45 18.63
C ALA A 105 -26.95 21.62 19.11
N ARG A 106 -25.76 21.80 18.52
CA ARG A 106 -24.89 22.95 18.84
C ARG A 106 -25.45 24.28 18.34
N CYS A 107 -26.02 24.30 17.15
CA CYS A 107 -26.66 25.50 16.59
C CYS A 107 -27.94 25.86 17.34
N ASP A 108 -28.72 24.88 17.81
CA ASP A 108 -29.93 25.14 18.59
C ASP A 108 -29.57 25.78 19.95
N ILE A 109 -28.43 25.42 20.56
CA ILE A 109 -27.96 26.00 21.83
C ILE A 109 -27.52 27.46 21.69
N SER A 110 -26.91 27.86 20.57
CA SER A 110 -26.46 29.25 20.41
C SER A 110 -27.63 30.24 20.34
N VAL A 111 -28.82 29.79 19.95
CA VAL A 111 -30.03 30.63 19.90
C VAL A 111 -30.57 30.96 21.31
N PHE A 112 -30.24 30.16 22.33
CA PHE A 112 -30.71 30.39 23.70
C PHE A 112 -29.81 31.31 24.54
N ILE A 113 -28.56 31.53 24.14
CA ILE A 113 -27.61 32.34 24.93
C ILE A 113 -27.74 33.84 24.60
N ASP A 114 -28.27 34.20 23.44
CA ASP A 114 -28.46 35.60 23.02
C ASP A 114 -29.84 36.18 23.42
N GLY A 115 -30.59 35.51 24.31
CA GLY A 115 -31.99 35.81 24.61
C GLY A 115 -32.34 36.21 26.06
N ASP A 116 -31.37 36.46 26.94
CA ASP A 116 -31.62 36.91 28.32
C ASP A 116 -31.00 38.30 28.57
N GLY A 117 -31.51 39.29 27.85
CA GLY A 117 -31.13 40.69 28.05
C GLY A 117 -32.25 41.63 27.63
N ASP A 118 -33.31 41.75 28.44
CA ASP A 118 -34.18 42.92 28.39
C ASP A 118 -34.76 43.28 29.77
N GLU A 119 -34.08 44.25 30.38
CA GLU A 119 -34.59 45.44 31.05
C GLU A 119 -35.70 45.33 32.13
N ASN A 120 -35.26 45.12 33.39
CA ASN A 120 -35.90 45.76 34.54
C ASN A 120 -35.46 47.23 34.64
N ASN A 121 -36.16 48.16 33.98
CA ASN A 121 -36.28 49.53 34.47
C ASN A 121 -37.42 50.29 33.78
N SER A 122 -38.53 50.50 34.47
CA SER A 122 -39.49 51.57 34.15
C SER A 122 -40.15 51.97 35.47
N GLY A 123 -39.95 53.24 35.83
CA GLY A 123 -40.35 53.84 37.11
C GLY A 123 -41.82 54.18 37.23
#